data_AF-A0AAE1GX09-F1
#
_entry.id   AF-A0AAE1GX09-F1
#
_cell.length_a   1.000
_cell.length_b   1.000
_cell.length_c   1.000
_cell.angle_alpha   90.00
_cell.angle_beta   90.00
_cell.angle_gamma   90.00
#
_symmetry.space_group_name_H-M   'P 1'
#
loop_
_entity.id
_entity.type
_entity.pdbx_description
1 polymer ?
#
loop_
_entity_poly.entity_id
_entity_poly.type
_entity_poly.pdbx_seq_one_letter_code
_entity_poly.pdbx_strand_id
1 'polypeptide(L)'
;MYINSAAVHARQEEKEAALQEAQGVVLLEGVSCDEDPAWTLELLQRAAPTVERLEVRNPGEPHLRAAHAAMPRLRRLCVTCHDGHDHGAAQDAAPPELNGALPPGHSGLQWLRVWGLPRTALQSLLRAHSGTLEELQLHVGARGERGWPYNCSDLHSLLGPCGLRALRTLVLRRWGCIPTDIGGCEMQRAAVRAALPPGVQVLCSECDRLMVVTRGRHLV
;
A
#
# COMPACT_ATOMS: atom_id res chain seq x y z
N MET A 1 -23.90 30.49 -5.90
CA MET A 1 -23.75 29.09 -5.45
C MET A 1 -23.81 29.13 -3.93
N TYR A 2 -24.95 28.80 -3.33
CA TYR A 2 -25.11 28.83 -1.87
C TYR A 2 -24.61 27.51 -1.31
N ILE A 3 -23.52 27.54 -0.54
CA ILE A 3 -23.08 26.38 0.25
C ILE A 3 -24.11 26.22 1.37
N ASN A 4 -24.79 25.08 1.39
CA ASN A 4 -25.78 24.79 2.42
C ASN A 4 -25.07 24.63 3.78
N SER A 5 -25.11 25.69 4.60
CA SER A 5 -24.45 25.72 5.92
C SER A 5 -24.84 24.54 6.82
N ALA A 6 -26.10 24.10 6.76
CA ALA A 6 -26.57 22.96 7.54
C ALA A 6 -25.88 21.64 7.13
N ALA A 7 -25.61 21.44 5.84
CA ALA A 7 -24.91 20.27 5.35
C ALA A 7 -23.41 20.27 5.72
N VAL A 8 -22.80 21.46 5.83
CA VAL A 8 -21.42 21.62 6.30
C VAL A 8 -21.32 21.30 7.79
N HIS A 9 -22.26 21.79 8.60
CA HIS A 9 -22.30 21.50 10.04
C HIS A 9 -22.54 20.02 10.33
N ALA A 10 -23.50 19.37 9.68
CA ALA A 10 -23.76 17.94 9.87
C ALA A 10 -22.51 17.09 9.55
N ARG A 11 -21.81 17.40 8.46
CA ARG A 11 -20.57 16.70 8.09
C ARG A 11 -19.43 16.91 9.09
N GLN A 12 -19.39 18.06 9.77
CA GLN A 12 -18.38 18.34 10.80
C GLN A 12 -18.67 17.55 12.09
N GLU A 13 -19.92 17.46 12.51
CA GLU A 13 -20.34 16.65 13.66
C GLU A 13 -20.05 15.15 13.43
N GLU A 14 -20.34 14.64 12.22
CA GLU A 14 -19.99 13.27 11.81
C GLU A 14 -18.48 13.01 11.89
N LYS A 15 -17.67 13.96 11.41
CA LYS A 15 -16.21 13.89 11.48
C LYS A 15 -15.69 13.85 12.91
N GLU A 16 -16.25 14.67 13.79
CA GLU A 16 -15.85 14.70 15.20
C GLU A 16 -16.25 13.42 15.92
N ALA A 17 -17.46 12.90 15.66
CA ALA A 17 -17.90 11.61 16.18
C ALA A 17 -16.95 10.49 15.73
N ALA A 18 -16.61 10.43 14.44
CA ALA A 18 -15.67 9.46 13.90
C ALA A 18 -14.27 9.54 14.54
N LEU A 19 -13.77 10.75 14.83
CA LEU A 19 -12.48 10.93 15.54
C LEU A 19 -12.52 10.40 16.99
N GLN A 20 -13.67 10.49 17.66
CA GLN A 20 -13.84 9.91 19.00
C GLN A 20 -13.92 8.38 18.93
N GLU A 21 -14.69 7.85 17.99
CA GLU A 21 -14.87 6.42 17.79
C GLU A 21 -13.62 5.70 17.28
N ALA A 22 -12.68 6.43 16.65
CA ALA A 22 -11.41 5.89 16.17
C ALA A 22 -10.52 5.31 17.28
N GLN A 23 -10.73 5.72 18.54
CA GLN A 23 -9.98 5.19 19.67
C GLN A 23 -10.38 3.74 19.96
N GLY A 24 -9.43 2.82 19.92
CA GLY A 24 -9.70 1.40 20.16
C GLY A 24 -10.05 0.61 18.91
N VAL A 25 -10.12 1.25 17.73
CA VAL A 25 -10.34 0.57 16.46
C VAL A 25 -9.14 -0.30 16.12
N VAL A 26 -9.43 -1.56 15.74
CA VAL A 26 -8.43 -2.56 15.34
C VAL A 26 -8.29 -2.62 13.81
N LEU A 27 -9.37 -2.27 13.08
CA LEU A 27 -9.47 -2.30 11.64
C LEU A 27 -9.98 -0.96 11.12
N LEU A 28 -9.19 -0.30 10.28
CA LEU A 28 -9.57 0.94 9.62
C LEU A 28 -9.47 0.75 8.11
N GLU A 29 -10.60 0.72 7.40
CA GLU A 29 -10.67 0.42 5.97
C GLU A 29 -11.27 1.57 5.16
N GLY A 30 -10.93 1.66 3.87
CA GLY A 30 -11.55 2.58 2.94
C GLY A 30 -11.24 4.06 3.16
N VAL A 31 -10.16 4.38 3.89
CA VAL A 31 -9.81 5.77 4.23
C VAL A 31 -9.25 6.52 3.02
N SER A 32 -9.99 7.49 2.49
CA SER A 32 -9.54 8.37 1.41
C SER A 32 -8.73 9.56 1.96
N CYS A 33 -7.40 9.52 1.81
CA CYS A 33 -6.50 10.54 2.38
C CYS A 33 -6.44 11.85 1.58
N ASP A 34 -6.96 11.88 0.36
CA ASP A 34 -6.96 13.05 -0.53
C ASP A 34 -8.21 13.93 -0.43
N GLU A 35 -9.31 13.41 0.12
CA GLU A 35 -10.56 14.18 0.28
C GLU A 35 -10.47 15.24 1.39
N ASP A 36 -9.86 14.89 2.52
CA ASP A 36 -9.53 15.80 3.61
C ASP A 36 -8.23 15.31 4.29
N PRO A 37 -7.06 15.74 3.80
CA PRO A 37 -5.77 15.28 4.30
C PRO A 37 -5.54 15.58 5.78
N ALA A 38 -6.03 16.72 6.28
CA ALA A 38 -5.82 17.13 7.66
C ALA A 38 -6.66 16.28 8.61
N TRP A 39 -7.96 16.13 8.33
CA TRP A 39 -8.85 15.30 9.13
C TRP A 39 -8.42 13.83 9.09
N THR A 40 -8.05 13.32 7.92
CA THR A 40 -7.62 11.92 7.77
C THR A 40 -6.33 11.66 8.53
N LEU A 41 -5.38 12.59 8.53
CA LEU A 41 -4.16 12.47 9.33
C LEU A 41 -4.49 12.41 10.83
N GLU A 42 -5.40 13.25 11.33
CA GLU A 42 -5.85 13.20 12.73
C GLU A 42 -6.52 11.86 13.05
N LEU A 43 -7.40 11.36 12.17
CA LEU A 43 -8.05 10.06 12.31
C LEU A 43 -7.01 8.94 12.47
N LEU A 44 -6.00 8.90 11.59
CA LEU A 44 -4.93 7.91 11.66
C LEU A 44 -4.15 8.02 12.97
N GLN A 45 -3.87 9.23 13.46
CA GLN A 45 -3.15 9.45 14.71
C GLN A 45 -3.95 8.99 15.93
N ARG A 46 -5.28 9.24 15.96
CA ARG A 46 -6.17 8.80 17.05
C ARG A 46 -6.32 7.29 17.10
N ALA A 47 -6.42 6.64 15.95
CA ALA A 47 -6.55 5.19 15.86
C ALA A 47 -5.20 4.45 16.08
N ALA A 48 -4.09 5.15 15.95
CA ALA A 48 -2.76 4.57 15.84
C ALA A 48 -2.38 3.52 16.91
N PRO A 49 -2.72 3.71 18.21
CA PRO A 49 -2.31 2.77 19.25
C PRO A 49 -2.88 1.34 19.12
N THR A 50 -4.03 1.19 18.46
CA THR A 50 -4.79 -0.06 18.45
C THR A 50 -4.96 -0.69 17.07
N VAL A 51 -4.76 0.08 15.99
CA VAL A 51 -4.94 -0.42 14.63
C VAL A 51 -3.93 -1.53 14.31
N GLU A 52 -4.45 -2.67 13.87
CA GLU A 52 -3.68 -3.81 13.36
C GLU A 52 -3.78 -3.94 11.84
N ARG A 53 -4.84 -3.37 11.24
CA ARG A 53 -5.15 -3.45 9.82
C ARG A 53 -5.60 -2.10 9.28
N LEU A 54 -4.93 -1.63 8.25
CA LEU A 54 -5.19 -0.34 7.63
C LEU A 54 -5.34 -0.48 6.12
N GLU A 55 -6.41 0.09 5.56
CA GLU A 55 -6.54 0.37 4.13
C GLU A 55 -6.69 1.87 3.90
N VAL A 56 -5.74 2.45 3.17
CA VAL A 56 -5.71 3.86 2.80
C VAL A 56 -5.68 4.04 1.28
N ARG A 57 -6.36 5.08 0.81
CA ARG A 57 -6.42 5.50 -0.59
C ARG A 57 -5.74 6.86 -0.74
N ASN A 58 -4.91 6.98 -1.76
CA ASN A 58 -4.12 8.18 -2.08
C ASN A 58 -3.35 8.79 -0.89
N PRO A 59 -2.65 7.99 -0.05
CA PRO A 59 -1.94 8.56 1.09
C PRO A 59 -0.77 9.43 0.63
N GLY A 60 -0.75 10.68 1.07
CA GLY A 60 0.46 11.50 1.06
C GLY A 60 1.51 11.04 2.08
N GLU A 61 2.70 11.64 2.03
CA GLU A 61 3.80 11.33 2.96
C GLU A 61 3.41 11.40 4.45
N PRO A 62 2.68 12.41 4.95
CA PRO A 62 2.30 12.46 6.36
C PRO A 62 1.48 11.25 6.82
N HIS A 63 0.60 10.73 5.95
CA HIS A 63 -0.22 9.56 6.24
C HIS A 63 0.61 8.28 6.31
N LEU A 64 1.54 8.08 5.37
CA LEU A 64 2.46 6.94 5.38
C LEU A 64 3.39 6.99 6.61
N ARG A 65 3.88 8.20 6.96
CA ARG A 65 4.68 8.41 8.16
C ARG A 65 3.88 8.10 9.42
N ALA A 66 2.62 8.53 9.51
CA ALA A 66 1.76 8.20 10.64
C ALA A 66 1.54 6.68 10.76
N ALA A 67 1.23 6.00 9.66
CA ALA A 67 1.08 4.55 9.65
C ALA A 67 2.36 3.82 10.09
N HIS A 68 3.52 4.28 9.63
CA HIS A 68 4.82 3.68 9.97
C HIS A 68 5.24 3.95 11.42
N ALA A 69 5.14 5.20 11.88
CA ALA A 69 5.75 5.67 13.12
C ALA A 69 4.79 5.68 14.33
N ALA A 70 3.48 5.82 14.11
CA ALA A 70 2.52 5.93 15.21
C ALA A 70 1.74 4.63 15.48
N MET A 71 1.78 3.65 14.57
CA MET A 71 0.99 2.41 14.68
C MET A 71 1.83 1.18 15.07
N PRO A 72 2.15 0.99 16.36
CA PRO A 72 3.05 -0.08 16.80
C PRO A 72 2.49 -1.50 16.57
N ARG A 73 1.16 -1.62 16.44
CA ARG A 73 0.45 -2.89 16.26
C ARG A 73 0.09 -3.18 14.79
N LEU A 74 0.39 -2.27 13.87
CA LEU A 74 0.00 -2.44 12.47
C LEU A 74 0.72 -3.63 11.84
N ARG A 75 -0.05 -4.64 11.43
CA ARG A 75 0.43 -5.87 10.80
C ARG A 75 0.06 -5.98 9.34
N ARG A 76 -1.07 -5.38 8.93
CA ARG A 76 -1.56 -5.44 7.55
C ARG A 76 -1.82 -4.03 7.02
N LEU A 77 -1.18 -3.71 5.91
CA LEU A 77 -1.37 -2.43 5.24
C LEU A 77 -1.78 -2.65 3.77
N CYS A 78 -2.86 -2.00 3.36
CA CYS A 78 -3.30 -1.90 1.98
C CYS A 78 -3.19 -0.43 1.55
N VAL A 79 -2.39 -0.16 0.53
CA VAL A 79 -2.25 1.19 -0.05
C VAL A 79 -2.69 1.16 -1.49
N THR A 80 -3.67 2.00 -1.81
CA THR A 80 -4.13 2.21 -3.18
C THR A 80 -3.92 3.67 -3.56
N CYS A 81 -3.10 3.96 -4.55
CA CYS A 81 -3.03 5.26 -5.17
C CYS A 81 -3.77 5.18 -6.50
N HIS A 82 -4.69 6.10 -6.74
CA HIS A 82 -5.34 6.23 -8.03
C HIS A 82 -4.33 6.73 -9.05
N ASP A 83 -4.27 5.99 -10.14
CA ASP A 83 -3.51 6.33 -11.32
C ASP A 83 -4.22 7.51 -11.99
N GLY A 84 -3.98 8.73 -11.49
CA GLY A 84 -4.25 9.93 -12.28
C GLY A 84 -3.49 9.74 -13.59
N HIS A 85 -4.20 9.39 -14.66
CA HIS A 85 -3.65 8.94 -15.96
C HIS A 85 -2.70 9.93 -16.64
N ASP A 86 -2.39 11.07 -16.02
CA ASP A 86 -1.59 12.17 -16.53
C ASP A 86 -0.39 12.59 -15.65
N HIS A 87 -0.10 11.90 -14.54
CA HIS A 87 1.05 12.29 -13.71
C HIS A 87 2.36 11.66 -14.17
N GLY A 88 2.73 11.91 -15.42
CA GLY A 88 4.08 11.71 -15.96
C GLY A 88 5.14 12.64 -15.33
N ALA A 89 4.75 13.56 -14.44
CA ALA A 89 5.63 14.57 -13.86
C ALA A 89 5.70 14.61 -12.32
N ALA A 90 4.84 13.87 -11.60
CA ALA A 90 4.87 13.86 -10.12
C ALA A 90 5.78 12.75 -9.54
N GLN A 91 6.59 12.09 -10.38
CA GLN A 91 7.58 11.09 -9.96
C GLN A 91 8.79 11.69 -9.23
N ASP A 92 8.97 13.02 -9.28
CA ASP A 92 10.13 13.72 -8.72
C ASP A 92 9.83 14.51 -7.43
N ALA A 93 8.62 14.40 -6.87
CA ALA A 93 8.47 14.79 -5.47
C ALA A 93 9.43 13.91 -4.64
N ALA A 94 10.33 14.56 -3.90
CA ALA A 94 11.35 13.88 -3.11
C ALA A 94 10.70 12.69 -2.37
N PRO A 95 11.35 11.51 -2.37
CA PRO A 95 10.77 10.32 -1.78
C PRO A 95 10.23 10.63 -0.38
N PRO A 96 9.04 10.15 -0.01
CA PRO A 96 8.68 10.01 1.38
C PRO A 96 9.75 9.12 2.02
N GLU A 97 10.75 9.74 2.61
CA GLU A 97 11.77 9.04 3.34
C GLU A 97 11.13 8.63 4.67
N LEU A 98 10.59 7.41 4.69
CA LEU A 98 10.33 6.68 5.92
C LEU A 98 11.70 6.35 6.51
N ASN A 99 12.29 7.36 7.15
CA ASN A 99 13.66 7.33 7.62
C ASN A 99 13.80 6.31 8.75
N GLY A 100 14.59 5.26 8.51
CA GLY A 100 15.17 4.42 9.54
C GLY A 100 14.49 3.07 9.77
N ALA A 101 15.03 2.37 10.76
CA ALA A 101 14.44 1.15 11.29
C ALA A 101 13.12 1.46 12.00
N LEU A 102 12.28 0.44 12.15
CA LEU A 102 11.06 0.54 12.94
C LEU A 102 11.36 1.07 14.36
N PRO A 103 10.54 1.99 14.89
CA PRO A 103 10.71 2.42 16.27
C PRO A 103 10.62 1.22 17.24
N PRO A 104 11.34 1.25 18.37
CA PRO A 104 11.25 0.19 19.37
C PRO A 104 9.80 -0.09 19.78
N GLY A 105 9.45 -1.37 19.90
CA GLY A 105 8.08 -1.80 20.26
C GLY A 105 7.11 -1.92 19.07
N HIS A 106 7.53 -1.58 17.85
CA HIS A 106 6.73 -1.83 16.66
C HIS A 106 6.83 -3.30 16.24
N SER A 107 5.68 -3.91 15.97
CA SER A 107 5.61 -5.29 15.46
C SER A 107 6.11 -5.41 14.02
N GLY A 108 6.05 -4.30 13.27
CA GLY A 108 6.30 -4.27 11.84
C GLY A 108 5.17 -4.89 11.02
N LEU A 109 5.17 -4.59 9.73
CA LEU A 109 4.19 -5.14 8.80
C LEU A 109 4.51 -6.59 8.50
N GLN A 110 3.51 -7.45 8.56
CA GLN A 110 3.57 -8.84 8.11
C GLN A 110 2.97 -9.00 6.70
N TRP A 111 2.01 -8.14 6.36
CA TRP A 111 1.30 -8.18 5.08
C TRP A 111 1.21 -6.77 4.50
N LEU A 112 1.59 -6.63 3.22
CA LEU A 112 1.51 -5.36 2.49
C LEU A 112 0.89 -5.61 1.11
N ARG A 113 -0.19 -4.89 0.79
CA ARG A 113 -0.72 -4.78 -0.57
C ARG A 113 -0.56 -3.35 -1.07
N VAL A 114 -0.04 -3.21 -2.29
CA VAL A 114 0.22 -1.91 -2.90
C VAL A 114 -0.31 -1.87 -4.32
N TRP A 115 -0.99 -0.77 -4.65
CA TRP A 115 -1.35 -0.39 -6.00
C TRP A 115 -1.05 1.09 -6.22
N GLY A 116 -0.33 1.43 -7.30
CA GLY A 116 -0.13 2.82 -7.73
C GLY A 116 0.88 3.64 -6.91
N LEU A 117 1.43 3.10 -5.81
CA LEU A 117 2.38 3.85 -4.97
C LEU A 117 3.68 4.17 -5.75
N PRO A 118 4.24 5.39 -5.64
CA PRO A 118 5.51 5.74 -6.27
C PRO A 118 6.63 4.77 -5.89
N ARG A 119 7.51 4.46 -6.85
CA ARG A 119 8.57 3.43 -6.67
C ARG A 119 9.46 3.73 -5.47
N THR A 120 9.83 4.99 -5.28
CA THR A 120 10.70 5.44 -4.19
C THR A 120 10.02 5.25 -2.82
N ALA A 121 8.75 5.66 -2.69
CA ALA A 121 7.95 5.44 -1.49
C ALA A 121 7.78 3.93 -1.19
N LEU A 122 7.51 3.12 -2.22
CA LEU A 122 7.45 1.66 -2.08
C LEU A 122 8.78 1.10 -1.56
N GLN A 123 9.93 1.50 -2.13
CA GLN A 123 11.23 1.04 -1.67
C GLN A 123 11.53 1.43 -0.21
N SER A 124 11.20 2.67 0.19
CA SER A 124 11.33 3.11 1.58
C SER A 124 10.52 2.22 2.52
N LEU A 125 9.25 1.96 2.19
CA LEU A 125 8.36 1.10 2.98
C LEU A 125 8.90 -0.35 3.06
N LEU A 126 9.35 -0.91 1.94
CA LEU A 126 9.91 -2.25 1.88
C LEU A 126 11.19 -2.39 2.72
N ARG A 127 12.09 -1.41 2.67
CA ARG A 127 13.32 -1.41 3.48
C ARG A 127 13.01 -1.33 4.97
N ALA A 128 12.11 -0.43 5.34
CA ALA A 128 11.71 -0.22 6.73
C ALA A 128 11.11 -1.48 7.37
N HIS A 129 10.40 -2.30 6.58
CA HIS A 129 9.76 -3.53 7.03
C HIS A 129 10.46 -4.82 6.56
N SER A 130 11.69 -4.71 6.05
CA SER A 130 12.43 -5.82 5.43
C SER A 130 12.62 -7.06 6.33
N GLY A 131 12.70 -6.86 7.65
CA GLY A 131 12.84 -7.92 8.64
C GLY A 131 11.52 -8.47 9.21
N THR A 132 10.37 -7.93 8.82
CA THR A 132 9.05 -8.31 9.37
C THR A 132 8.02 -8.68 8.30
N LEU A 133 8.19 -8.18 7.08
CA LEU A 133 7.24 -8.39 5.98
C LEU A 133 7.29 -9.81 5.45
N GLU A 134 6.21 -10.57 5.65
CA GLU A 134 6.07 -11.97 5.25
C GLU A 134 5.36 -12.13 3.90
N GLU A 135 4.38 -11.27 3.61
CA GLU A 135 3.61 -11.30 2.37
C GLU A 135 3.53 -9.92 1.71
N LEU A 136 3.90 -9.86 0.43
CA LEU A 136 3.83 -8.67 -0.40
C LEU A 136 2.92 -8.93 -1.59
N GLN A 137 1.92 -8.07 -1.80
CA GLN A 137 1.06 -8.09 -2.99
C GLN A 137 1.25 -6.80 -3.77
N LEU A 138 1.74 -6.90 -5.01
CA LEU A 138 1.94 -5.76 -5.89
C LEU A 138 0.97 -5.82 -7.05
N HIS A 139 0.17 -4.77 -7.22
CA HIS A 139 -0.61 -4.55 -8.43
C HIS A 139 0.30 -3.98 -9.50
N VAL A 140 0.68 -4.82 -10.46
CA VAL A 140 1.67 -4.46 -11.49
C VAL A 140 1.28 -5.06 -12.84
N GLY A 141 1.49 -4.32 -13.92
CA GLY A 141 1.30 -4.83 -15.29
C GLY A 141 2.48 -5.67 -15.77
N ALA A 142 2.34 -6.33 -16.92
CA ALA A 142 3.40 -7.15 -17.51
C ALA A 142 4.44 -6.28 -18.25
N ARG A 143 5.12 -6.84 -19.25
CA ARG A 143 6.00 -6.07 -20.15
C ARG A 143 5.13 -5.16 -21.05
N GLY A 144 5.51 -3.90 -21.17
CA GLY A 144 4.80 -2.94 -22.02
C GLY A 144 5.52 -1.59 -22.11
N GLU A 145 4.93 -0.62 -22.80
CA GLU A 145 5.53 0.73 -22.96
C GLU A 145 5.07 1.73 -21.90
N ARG A 146 4.02 1.41 -21.14
CA ARG A 146 3.52 2.27 -20.07
C ARG A 146 4.53 2.38 -18.93
N GLY A 147 4.47 3.45 -18.14
CA GLY A 147 5.30 3.57 -16.93
C GLY A 147 4.87 2.63 -15.81
N TRP A 148 5.57 2.70 -14.68
CA TRP A 148 5.12 2.10 -13.42
C TRP A 148 3.71 2.60 -13.04
N PRO A 149 2.82 1.75 -12.48
CA PRO A 149 2.98 0.31 -12.20
C PRO A 149 2.62 -0.60 -13.38
N TYR A 150 2.25 -0.05 -14.53
CA TYR A 150 1.75 -0.80 -15.70
C TYR A 150 2.84 -1.55 -16.48
N ASN A 151 4.09 -1.10 -16.42
CA ASN A 151 5.26 -1.89 -16.81
C ASN A 151 6.13 -2.13 -15.58
N CYS A 152 6.54 -3.38 -15.38
CA CYS A 152 7.46 -3.74 -14.30
C CYS A 152 8.54 -4.73 -14.75
N SER A 153 9.02 -4.61 -16.00
CA SER A 153 10.14 -5.42 -16.51
C SER A 153 11.38 -5.38 -15.60
N ASP A 154 11.57 -4.28 -14.87
CA ASP A 154 12.66 -4.03 -13.94
C ASP A 154 12.28 -4.24 -12.46
N LEU A 155 11.18 -4.94 -12.17
CA LEU A 155 10.69 -5.15 -10.79
C LEU A 155 11.75 -5.81 -9.89
N HIS A 156 12.54 -6.71 -10.44
CA HIS A 156 13.65 -7.37 -9.75
C HIS A 156 14.70 -6.36 -9.24
N SER A 157 15.03 -5.34 -10.02
CA SER A 157 15.95 -4.26 -9.64
C SER A 157 15.38 -3.36 -8.54
N LEU A 158 14.05 -3.22 -8.46
CA LEU A 158 13.39 -2.49 -7.36
C LEU A 158 13.46 -3.29 -6.05
N LEU A 159 13.19 -4.59 -6.11
CA LEU A 159 13.04 -5.44 -4.92
C LEU A 159 14.38 -5.89 -4.33
N GLY A 160 15.38 -6.20 -5.16
CA GLY A 160 16.68 -6.72 -4.71
C GLY A 160 17.35 -5.88 -3.61
N PRO A 161 17.48 -4.54 -3.80
CA PRO A 161 18.07 -3.66 -2.80
C PRO A 161 17.25 -3.48 -1.50
N CYS A 162 16.04 -4.03 -1.41
CA CYS A 162 15.19 -3.85 -0.23
C CYS A 162 15.50 -4.83 0.91
N GLY A 163 16.26 -5.91 0.65
CA GLY A 163 16.73 -6.84 1.69
C GLY A 163 15.61 -7.56 2.44
N LEU A 164 14.54 -7.98 1.74
CA LEU A 164 13.29 -8.55 2.27
C LEU A 164 13.46 -9.94 2.95
N ARG A 165 14.22 -10.03 4.04
CA ARG A 165 14.64 -11.26 4.71
C ARG A 165 13.49 -12.10 5.30
N ALA A 166 12.41 -11.47 5.72
CA ALA A 166 11.26 -12.18 6.29
C ALA A 166 10.23 -12.62 5.24
N LEU A 167 10.39 -12.18 3.99
CA LEU A 167 9.41 -12.42 2.94
C LEU A 167 9.30 -13.91 2.65
N ARG A 168 8.07 -14.39 2.54
CA ARG A 168 7.72 -15.78 2.21
C ARG A 168 6.94 -15.84 0.91
N THR A 169 6.11 -14.84 0.66
CA THR A 169 5.22 -14.82 -0.50
C THR A 169 5.20 -13.43 -1.14
N LEU A 170 5.44 -13.40 -2.45
CA LEU A 170 5.21 -12.26 -3.32
C LEU A 170 4.12 -12.61 -4.32
N VAL A 171 3.04 -11.83 -4.33
CA VAL A 171 1.94 -11.97 -5.29
C VAL A 171 1.95 -10.81 -6.27
N LEU A 172 2.14 -11.12 -7.55
CA LEU A 172 2.01 -10.18 -8.66
C LEU A 172 0.54 -10.18 -9.11
N ARG A 173 -0.20 -9.15 -8.71
CA ARG A 173 -1.60 -8.95 -9.10
C ARG A 173 -1.66 -8.22 -10.43
N ARG A 174 -2.28 -8.86 -11.42
CA ARG A 174 -2.45 -8.28 -12.76
C ARG A 174 -3.84 -7.69 -12.89
N TRP A 175 -3.94 -6.57 -13.62
CA TRP A 175 -5.19 -5.90 -13.90
C TRP A 175 -5.51 -6.01 -15.37
N GLY A 176 -6.64 -6.65 -15.69
CA GLY A 176 -7.21 -6.63 -17.04
C GLY A 176 -6.24 -7.06 -18.13
N CYS A 177 -5.19 -7.82 -17.79
CA CYS A 177 -4.33 -8.41 -18.79
C CYS A 177 -5.22 -9.42 -19.52
N ILE A 178 -5.60 -9.07 -20.75
CA ILE A 178 -5.88 -10.04 -21.82
C ILE A 178 -4.90 -11.19 -21.61
N PRO A 179 -5.27 -12.48 -21.70
CA PRO A 179 -4.34 -13.59 -21.50
C PRO A 179 -3.09 -13.40 -22.38
N THR A 180 -2.07 -12.77 -21.82
CA THR A 180 -0.94 -12.19 -22.54
C THR A 180 0.29 -12.86 -22.01
N ASP A 181 0.98 -13.49 -22.95
CA ASP A 181 2.34 -13.96 -22.84
C ASP A 181 2.66 -14.64 -21.49
N ILE A 182 2.16 -15.88 -21.35
CA ILE A 182 2.53 -16.78 -20.26
C ILE A 182 4.06 -16.81 -20.11
N GLY A 183 4.79 -16.83 -21.23
CA GLY A 183 6.25 -16.80 -21.26
C GLY A 183 6.82 -15.53 -20.62
N GLY A 184 6.29 -14.36 -20.97
CA GLY A 184 6.67 -13.08 -20.38
C GLY A 184 6.41 -13.03 -18.86
N CYS A 185 5.29 -13.58 -18.40
CA CYS A 185 5.00 -13.67 -16.97
C CYS A 185 5.98 -14.60 -16.25
N GLU A 186 6.27 -15.78 -16.82
CA GLU A 186 7.23 -16.74 -16.27
C GLU A 186 8.65 -16.17 -16.20
N MET A 187 9.10 -15.51 -17.28
CA MET A 187 10.40 -14.84 -17.32
C MET A 187 10.51 -13.76 -16.22
N GLN A 188 9.47 -12.95 -16.04
CA GLN A 188 9.46 -11.94 -14.98
C GLN A 188 9.45 -12.56 -13.59
N ARG A 189 8.64 -13.60 -13.34
CA ARG A 189 8.63 -14.33 -12.07
C ARG A 189 10.00 -14.94 -11.78
N ALA A 190 10.68 -15.48 -12.79
CA ALA A 190 12.03 -16.03 -12.66
C ALA A 190 13.04 -14.94 -12.29
N ALA A 191 13.04 -13.80 -12.98
CA ALA A 191 13.92 -12.68 -12.68
C ALA A 191 13.70 -12.13 -11.27
N VAL A 192 12.43 -11.99 -10.85
CA VAL A 192 12.07 -11.54 -9.50
C VAL A 192 12.50 -12.56 -8.45
N ARG A 193 12.30 -13.86 -8.69
CA ARG A 193 12.74 -14.92 -7.78
C ARG A 193 14.26 -14.92 -7.60
N ALA A 194 15.01 -14.65 -8.67
CA ALA A 194 16.48 -14.55 -8.60
C ALA A 194 16.97 -13.34 -7.77
N ALA A 195 16.17 -12.28 -7.64
CA ALA A 195 16.49 -11.10 -6.86
C ALA A 195 16.03 -11.16 -5.40
N LEU A 196 15.25 -12.17 -5.02
CA LEU A 196 14.70 -12.33 -3.67
C LEU A 196 15.48 -13.40 -2.87
N PRO A 197 15.32 -13.44 -1.53
CA PRO A 197 15.90 -14.51 -0.74
C PRO A 197 15.46 -15.91 -1.21
N PRO A 198 16.30 -16.94 -1.01
CA PRO A 198 15.93 -18.32 -1.31
C PRO A 198 14.65 -18.74 -0.58
N GLY A 199 13.78 -19.48 -1.27
CA GLY A 199 12.54 -20.00 -0.70
C GLY A 199 11.32 -19.08 -0.81
N VAL A 200 11.48 -17.82 -1.26
CA VAL A 200 10.33 -16.94 -1.51
C VAL A 200 9.48 -17.46 -2.67
N GLN A 201 8.18 -17.62 -2.42
CA GLN A 201 7.21 -17.98 -3.42
C GLN A 201 6.80 -16.74 -4.22
N VAL A 202 7.02 -16.77 -5.54
CA VAL A 202 6.60 -15.70 -6.45
C VAL A 202 5.41 -16.19 -7.28
N LEU A 203 4.23 -15.63 -6.98
CA LEU A 203 2.94 -16.00 -7.56
C LEU A 203 2.40 -14.89 -8.46
N CYS A 204 1.52 -15.24 -9.38
CA CYS A 204 0.77 -14.36 -10.25
C CYS A 204 -0.72 -14.63 -10.06
N SER A 205 -1.54 -13.59 -9.89
CA SER A 205 -2.99 -13.76 -9.67
C SER A 205 -3.68 -14.52 -10.79
N GLU A 206 -3.25 -14.29 -12.04
CA GLU A 206 -3.84 -14.89 -13.23
C GLU A 206 -3.34 -16.32 -13.47
N CYS A 207 -2.02 -16.52 -13.46
CA CYS A 207 -1.43 -17.82 -13.79
C CYS A 207 -1.72 -18.87 -12.71
N ASP A 208 -1.64 -18.48 -11.44
CA ASP A 208 -1.82 -19.41 -10.32
C ASP A 208 -3.28 -19.45 -9.82
N ARG A 209 -4.22 -18.81 -10.56
CA ARG A 209 -5.67 -18.77 -10.29
C ARG A 209 -6.00 -18.39 -8.84
N LEU A 210 -5.28 -17.40 -8.31
CA LEU A 210 -5.50 -16.95 -6.94
C LEU A 210 -6.83 -16.22 -6.88
N MET A 211 -7.84 -16.83 -6.27
CA MET A 211 -9.12 -16.17 -6.06
C MET A 211 -8.91 -14.90 -5.24
N VAL A 212 -9.25 -13.76 -5.85
CA VAL A 212 -9.30 -12.49 -5.14
C VAL A 212 -10.53 -12.54 -4.26
N VAL A 213 -10.36 -12.95 -3.00
CA VAL A 213 -11.41 -12.74 -1.99
C VAL A 213 -11.44 -11.25 -1.67
N THR A 214 -12.17 -10.47 -2.46
CA THR A 214 -12.66 -9.16 -2.05
C THR A 214 -13.73 -9.39 -1.00
N ARG A 215 -13.36 -9.40 0.29
CA ARG A 215 -14.36 -9.39 1.36
C ARG A 215 -15.13 -8.07 1.29
N GLY A 216 -16.45 -8.20 1.44
CA GLY A 216 -17.45 -7.18 1.13
C GLY A 216 -17.39 -5.92 1.97
N ARG A 217 -18.07 -4.90 1.43
CA ARG A 217 -18.46 -3.64 2.07
C ARG A 217 -18.69 -3.80 3.58
N HIS A 218 -18.00 -3.03 4.41
CA HIS A 218 -18.56 -2.51 5.66
C HIS A 218 -17.94 -1.16 6.04
N LEU A 219 -18.84 -0.33 6.57
CA LEU A 219 -18.74 1.05 7.05
C LEU A 219 -17.59 1.30 8.04
N VAL A 220 -16.97 2.47 7.98
CA VAL A 220 -17.44 3.67 8.71
C VAL A 220 -17.41 4.86 7.74
#